data_AF-A0A972KMG0-F1
#
_entry.id   AF-A0A972KMG0-F1
#
_cell.length_a   1.000
_cell.length_b   1.000
_cell.length_c   1.000
_cell.angle_alpha   90.00
_cell.angle_beta   90.00
_cell.angle_gamma   90.00
#
_symmetry.space_group_name_H-M   'P 1'
#
loop_
_entity.id
_entity.type
_entity.pdbx_description
1 polymer ?
#
loop_
_entity_poly.entity_id
_entity_poly.type
_entity_poly.pdbx_seq_one_letter_code
_entity_poly.pdbx_strand_id
1 'polypeptide(L)'
;MKYKANLDSREAELFWSMVENFYRAEAIIGDKYGRLMGARKTSPEDTLEKITVSSPAIGFKKLEELRNEVLYALKEASHELFRNESTNITHPFDKYVSDIFHEVSIVKEENYQLIQIGDYQLREQAENPSEKVEKKIISKAKEDITDKMKNIHTLFQEAETELIKLLKQQNRTKCVIRSLYLSAQEVFGDKKGLEILYKKIYDYGSFEGYLTVAESFYKSGHYEKAGEAFSKAKEKKEKLDPKIKSEEKFQKLADRYRKFIK
;
A
#
# COMPACT_ATOMS: atom_id res chain seq x y z
N MET A 1 22.09 -6.71 5.51
CA MET A 1 21.30 -7.94 5.59
C MET A 1 20.83 -8.30 4.18
N LYS A 2 21.19 -9.47 3.63
CA LYS A 2 20.63 -9.94 2.34
C LYS A 2 19.42 -10.80 2.67
N TYR A 3 18.23 -10.31 2.37
CA TYR A 3 17.00 -11.10 2.49
C TYR A 3 17.02 -12.24 1.45
N LYS A 4 16.41 -13.37 1.78
CA LYS A 4 16.49 -14.63 1.02
C LYS A 4 15.89 -14.45 -0.39
N ALA A 5 16.61 -14.85 -1.43
CA ALA A 5 16.16 -14.67 -2.82
C ALA A 5 14.97 -15.55 -3.23
N ASN A 6 14.71 -16.64 -2.49
CA ASN A 6 13.58 -17.54 -2.74
C ASN A 6 12.90 -17.85 -1.41
N LEU A 7 11.66 -17.38 -1.28
CA LEU A 7 10.82 -17.67 -0.12
C LEU A 7 10.22 -19.08 -0.25
N ASP A 8 10.12 -19.80 0.86
CA ASP A 8 9.28 -20.99 0.94
C ASP A 8 7.78 -20.62 0.91
N SER A 9 6.88 -21.60 0.94
CA SER A 9 5.44 -21.34 0.80
C SER A 9 4.91 -20.41 1.88
N ARG A 10 5.29 -20.65 3.14
CA ARG A 10 4.80 -19.87 4.28
C ARG A 10 5.40 -18.47 4.24
N GLU A 11 6.72 -18.36 4.03
CA GLU A 11 7.40 -17.09 3.88
C GLU A 11 6.80 -16.26 2.71
N ALA A 12 6.42 -16.89 1.60
CA ALA A 12 5.83 -16.21 0.46
C ALA A 12 4.39 -15.75 0.71
N GLU A 13 3.61 -16.51 1.47
CA GLU A 13 2.27 -16.12 1.93
C GLU A 13 2.34 -14.92 2.88
N LEU A 14 3.25 -14.96 3.87
CA LEU A 14 3.50 -13.83 4.76
C LEU A 14 3.98 -12.59 3.99
N PHE A 15 4.88 -12.78 3.02
CA PHE A 15 5.38 -11.69 2.20
C PHE A 15 4.26 -11.06 1.36
N TRP A 16 3.36 -11.89 0.81
CA TRP A 16 2.20 -11.37 0.10
C TRP A 16 1.26 -10.62 1.05
N SER A 17 0.93 -11.19 2.22
CA SER A 17 0.11 -10.52 3.24
C SER A 17 0.67 -9.16 3.61
N MET A 18 1.99 -9.05 3.77
CA MET A 18 2.69 -7.80 4.02
C MET A 18 2.52 -6.81 2.84
N VAL A 19 2.74 -7.23 1.59
CA VAL A 19 2.57 -6.36 0.41
C VAL A 19 1.13 -5.86 0.29
N GLU A 20 0.17 -6.76 0.45
CA GLU A 20 -1.26 -6.46 0.36
C GLU A 20 -1.69 -5.45 1.42
N ASN A 21 -1.37 -5.72 2.69
CA ASN A 21 -1.75 -4.83 3.78
C ASN A 21 -1.04 -3.48 3.72
N PHE A 22 0.19 -3.43 3.21
CA PHE A 22 0.90 -2.16 2.99
C PHE A 22 0.12 -1.24 2.05
N TYR A 23 -0.24 -1.73 0.86
CA TYR A 23 -0.95 -0.93 -0.13
C TYR A 23 -2.41 -0.65 0.26
N ARG A 24 -3.07 -1.56 1.00
CA ARG A 24 -4.38 -1.28 1.62
C ARG A 24 -4.29 -0.15 2.65
N ALA A 25 -3.28 -0.16 3.52
CA ALA A 25 -3.08 0.89 4.52
C ALA A 25 -2.77 2.23 3.86
N GLU A 26 -1.91 2.23 2.85
CA GLU A 26 -1.59 3.42 2.05
C GLU A 26 -2.85 3.98 1.37
N ALA A 27 -3.74 3.12 0.86
CA ALA A 27 -5.00 3.55 0.25
C ALA A 27 -5.97 4.19 1.25
N ILE A 28 -6.05 3.68 2.49
CA ILE A 28 -6.91 4.24 3.54
C ILE A 28 -6.37 5.60 4.02
N ILE A 29 -5.06 5.73 4.20
CA ILE A 29 -4.42 6.99 4.63
C ILE A 29 -4.41 8.01 3.50
N GLY A 30 -4.16 7.53 2.29
CA GLY A 30 -3.94 8.32 1.10
C GLY A 30 -5.22 8.61 0.33
N ASP A 31 -6.24 9.25 0.91
CA ASP A 31 -7.38 9.88 0.18
C ASP A 31 -6.94 11.03 -0.79
N LYS A 32 -5.68 10.98 -1.22
CA LYS A 32 -5.02 11.68 -2.31
C LYS A 32 -4.78 10.79 -3.55
N TYR A 33 -4.79 9.46 -3.45
CA TYR A 33 -4.70 8.56 -4.61
C TYR A 33 -6.00 8.47 -5.41
N GLY A 34 -7.15 8.74 -4.79
CA GLY A 34 -8.41 9.01 -5.52
C GLY A 34 -8.28 10.16 -6.54
N ARG A 35 -7.32 11.09 -6.33
CA ARG A 35 -7.06 12.23 -7.23
C ARG A 35 -5.96 11.98 -8.27
N LEU A 36 -5.04 11.04 -8.05
CA LEU A 36 -4.02 10.67 -9.04
C LEU A 36 -4.46 9.54 -9.99
N MET A 37 -5.45 8.73 -9.59
CA MET A 37 -5.89 7.56 -10.37
C MET A 37 -7.32 7.69 -10.95
N GLY A 38 -8.06 8.77 -10.65
CA GLY A 38 -9.32 9.08 -11.34
C GLY A 38 -10.47 8.12 -11.07
N ALA A 39 -10.48 7.42 -9.94
CA ALA A 39 -11.53 6.45 -9.62
C ALA A 39 -11.83 6.38 -8.12
N ARG A 40 -12.75 7.25 -7.66
CA ARG A 40 -13.86 6.91 -6.73
C ARG A 40 -14.81 8.11 -6.66
N LYS A 41 -16.09 7.88 -6.95
CA LYS A 41 -17.15 8.82 -6.59
C LYS A 41 -17.35 8.69 -5.08
N THR A 42 -17.35 9.83 -4.39
CA THR A 42 -17.64 9.98 -2.95
C THR A 42 -18.86 9.14 -2.55
N SER A 43 -18.73 8.35 -1.49
CA SER A 43 -19.86 7.66 -0.86
C SER A 43 -20.75 8.71 -0.18
N PRO A 44 -22.08 8.53 -0.13
CA PRO A 44 -22.97 9.38 0.67
C PRO A 44 -22.55 9.48 2.15
N GLU A 45 -21.88 8.46 2.70
CA GLU A 45 -21.36 8.44 4.07
C GLU A 45 -20.24 9.47 4.31
N ASP A 46 -19.43 9.78 3.29
CA ASP A 46 -18.40 10.83 3.36
C ASP A 46 -19.00 12.26 3.42
N THR A 47 -20.31 12.38 3.19
CA THR A 47 -21.03 13.66 3.23
C THR A 47 -21.51 13.98 4.65
N LEU A 48 -21.73 12.96 5.48
CA LEU A 48 -22.15 13.12 6.88
C LEU A 48 -20.95 13.42 7.81
N GLU A 49 -19.75 12.94 7.49
CA GLU A 49 -18.51 13.28 8.23
C GLU A 49 -18.07 14.75 8.02
N LYS A 50 -18.63 15.46 7.05
CA LYS A 50 -18.29 16.88 6.78
C LYS A 50 -18.86 17.88 7.79
N ILE A 51 -19.75 17.46 8.68
CA ILE A 51 -20.41 18.38 9.62
C ILE A 51 -19.67 18.48 10.97
N THR A 52 -18.67 17.64 11.24
CA THR A 52 -17.95 17.65 12.54
C THR A 52 -16.51 18.17 12.39
N VAL A 53 -16.38 19.49 12.47
CA VAL A 53 -15.22 20.22 12.99
C VAL A 53 -13.83 19.81 12.46
N SER A 54 -13.56 20.03 11.16
CA SER A 54 -12.22 20.37 10.61
C SER A 54 -11.01 19.73 11.32
N SER A 55 -10.89 18.40 11.25
CA SER A 55 -9.74 17.58 11.69
C SER A 55 -9.19 16.84 10.46
N PRO A 56 -7.93 16.35 10.42
CA PRO A 56 -7.31 15.94 9.16
C PRO A 56 -7.93 14.65 8.60
N ALA A 57 -8.94 14.85 7.75
CA ALA A 57 -9.47 14.03 6.65
C ALA A 57 -9.78 12.52 6.84
N ILE A 58 -9.44 11.88 7.96
CA ILE A 58 -9.75 10.47 8.23
C ILE A 58 -10.61 10.39 9.50
N GLY A 59 -11.84 9.91 9.36
CA GLY A 59 -12.75 9.69 10.49
C GLY A 59 -12.21 8.65 11.48
N PHE A 60 -12.60 8.76 12.76
CA PHE A 60 -12.16 7.86 13.83
C PHE A 60 -12.37 6.37 13.50
N LYS A 61 -13.52 6.02 12.90
CA LYS A 61 -13.83 4.65 12.47
C LYS A 61 -12.84 4.14 11.42
N LYS A 62 -12.46 4.97 10.45
CA LYS A 62 -11.46 4.63 9.43
C LYS A 62 -10.06 4.47 10.04
N LEU A 63 -9.70 5.28 11.04
CA LEU A 63 -8.45 5.11 11.81
C LEU A 63 -8.44 3.81 12.62
N GLU A 64 -9.59 3.42 13.17
CA GLU A 64 -9.74 2.18 13.92
C GLU A 64 -9.60 0.95 13.00
N GLU A 65 -10.30 0.93 11.87
CA GLU A 65 -10.18 -0.10 10.82
C GLU A 65 -8.73 -0.21 10.33
N LEU A 66 -8.13 0.92 9.95
CA LEU A 66 -6.74 1.00 9.52
C LEU A 66 -5.79 0.39 10.55
N ARG A 67 -5.93 0.75 11.83
CA ARG A 67 -5.02 0.29 12.88
C ARG A 67 -5.22 -1.18 13.20
N ASN A 68 -6.46 -1.59 13.44
CA ASN A 68 -6.79 -2.90 13.99
C ASN A 68 -6.77 -4.01 12.94
N GLU A 69 -7.27 -3.73 11.73
CA GLU A 69 -7.46 -4.76 10.71
C GLU A 69 -6.27 -4.80 9.73
N VAL A 70 -5.75 -3.63 9.34
CA VAL A 70 -4.74 -3.55 8.27
C VAL A 70 -3.33 -3.43 8.81
N LEU A 71 -3.03 -2.42 9.63
CA LEU A 71 -1.68 -2.17 10.13
C LEU A 71 -1.23 -3.23 11.14
N TYR A 72 -2.16 -3.81 11.91
CA TYR A 72 -1.84 -4.93 12.79
C TYR A 72 -1.36 -6.14 11.98
N ALA A 73 -2.12 -6.57 10.97
CA ALA A 73 -1.74 -7.67 10.10
C ALA A 73 -0.41 -7.40 9.35
N LEU A 74 -0.23 -6.16 8.86
CA LEU A 74 1.01 -5.72 8.23
C LEU A 74 2.21 -5.86 9.18
N LYS A 75 2.06 -5.39 10.42
CA LYS A 75 3.08 -5.41 11.45
C LYS A 75 3.44 -6.85 11.85
N GLU A 76 2.44 -7.70 12.10
CA GLU A 76 2.72 -9.09 12.48
C GLU A 76 3.44 -9.84 11.35
N ALA A 77 3.01 -9.65 10.09
CA ALA A 77 3.68 -10.25 8.93
C ALA A 77 5.12 -9.73 8.76
N SER A 78 5.37 -8.43 8.96
CA SER A 78 6.72 -7.88 8.88
C SER A 78 7.62 -8.36 10.03
N HIS A 79 7.05 -8.47 11.23
CA HIS A 79 7.76 -8.97 12.42
C HIS A 79 8.23 -10.41 12.17
N GLU A 80 7.32 -11.27 11.73
CA GLU A 80 7.61 -12.68 11.48
C GLU A 80 8.67 -12.89 10.38
N LEU A 81 8.65 -12.06 9.33
CA LEU A 81 9.59 -12.18 8.21
C LEU A 81 10.98 -11.62 8.51
N PHE A 82 11.08 -10.57 9.33
CA PHE A 82 12.30 -9.77 9.41
C PHE A 82 12.95 -9.71 10.79
N ARG A 83 12.24 -10.07 11.86
CA ARG A 83 12.83 -10.06 13.19
C ARG A 83 13.59 -11.35 13.44
N ASN A 84 14.83 -11.18 13.86
CA ASN A 84 15.62 -12.28 14.37
C ASN A 84 15.84 -12.05 15.87
N GLU A 85 15.06 -12.74 16.70
CA GLU A 85 15.10 -12.65 18.16
C GLU A 85 16.50 -12.93 18.73
N SER A 86 17.29 -13.77 18.06
CA SER A 86 18.65 -14.12 18.53
C SER A 86 19.68 -13.00 18.30
N THR A 87 19.45 -12.11 17.34
CA THR A 87 20.41 -11.04 16.98
C THR A 87 19.91 -9.64 17.29
N ASN A 88 18.62 -9.48 17.56
CA ASN A 88 17.94 -8.19 17.73
C ASN A 88 18.12 -7.21 16.55
N ILE A 89 18.56 -7.72 15.39
CA ILE A 89 18.67 -6.97 14.13
C ILE A 89 17.36 -7.13 13.38
N THR A 90 16.84 -6.01 12.86
CA THR A 90 15.54 -5.93 12.19
C THR A 90 15.68 -5.22 10.84
N HIS A 91 14.91 -5.65 9.83
CA HIS A 91 14.91 -4.99 8.52
C HIS A 91 14.32 -3.57 8.63
N PRO A 92 14.85 -2.55 7.91
CA PRO A 92 14.32 -1.19 7.96
C PRO A 92 12.81 -1.09 7.70
N PHE A 93 12.29 -1.89 6.75
CA PHE A 93 10.85 -1.97 6.48
C PHE A 93 10.01 -2.28 7.73
N ASP A 94 10.41 -3.26 8.54
CA ASP A 94 9.70 -3.64 9.77
C ASP A 94 9.67 -2.51 10.80
N LYS A 95 10.79 -1.77 10.89
CA LYS A 95 10.89 -0.60 11.75
C LYS A 95 9.90 0.47 11.31
N TYR A 96 9.89 0.82 10.02
CA TYR A 96 8.95 1.82 9.50
C TYR A 96 7.48 1.41 9.69
N VAL A 97 7.14 0.14 9.45
CA VAL A 97 5.80 -0.38 9.72
C VAL A 97 5.43 -0.24 11.20
N SER A 98 6.36 -0.57 12.10
CA SER A 98 6.13 -0.42 13.53
C SER A 98 5.91 1.06 13.92
N ASP A 99 6.72 1.96 13.38
CA ASP A 99 6.61 3.41 13.62
C ASP A 99 5.27 3.96 13.07
N ILE A 100 4.84 3.54 11.87
CA ILE A 100 3.52 3.86 11.31
C ILE A 100 2.40 3.40 12.24
N PHE A 101 2.46 2.14 12.70
CA PHE A 101 1.46 1.56 13.59
C PHE A 101 1.35 2.37 14.91
N HIS A 102 2.48 2.79 15.46
CA HIS A 102 2.54 3.60 16.67
C HIS A 102 1.95 5.00 16.46
N GLU A 103 2.37 5.71 15.40
CA GLU A 103 1.85 7.05 15.11
C GLU A 103 0.35 7.04 14.82
N VAL A 104 -0.16 6.06 14.06
CA VAL A 104 -1.60 5.91 13.83
C VAL A 104 -2.35 5.60 15.13
N SER A 105 -1.75 4.82 16.03
CA SER A 105 -2.36 4.56 17.35
C SER A 105 -2.48 5.84 18.18
N ILE A 106 -1.45 6.71 18.15
CA ILE A 106 -1.48 8.02 18.83
C ILE A 106 -2.54 8.92 18.19
N VAL A 107 -2.55 9.05 16.86
CA VAL A 107 -3.54 9.86 16.15
C VAL A 107 -4.97 9.40 16.45
N LYS A 108 -5.20 8.08 16.56
CA LYS A 108 -6.50 7.53 16.94
C LYS A 108 -6.91 7.97 18.34
N GLU A 109 -6.01 7.90 19.31
CA GLU A 109 -6.26 8.30 20.70
C GLU A 109 -6.53 9.82 20.81
N GLU A 110 -5.71 10.65 20.16
CA GLU A 110 -5.90 12.11 20.14
C GLU A 110 -7.20 12.51 19.46
N ASN A 111 -7.58 11.84 18.36
CA ASN A 111 -8.86 12.07 17.68
C ASN A 111 -10.05 11.68 18.57
N TYR A 112 -9.96 10.57 19.31
CA TYR A 112 -10.99 10.18 20.28
C TYR A 112 -11.18 11.22 21.39
N GLN A 113 -10.09 11.72 21.96
CA GLN A 113 -10.13 12.78 22.97
C GLN A 113 -10.80 14.06 22.44
N LEU A 114 -10.50 14.44 21.19
CA LEU A 114 -11.15 15.59 20.54
C LEU A 114 -12.65 15.40 20.36
N ILE A 115 -13.11 14.19 20.00
CA ILE A 115 -14.54 13.87 19.89
C ILE A 115 -15.21 14.03 21.26
N GLN A 116 -14.61 13.48 22.32
CA GLN A 116 -15.14 13.59 23.68
C GLN A 116 -15.24 15.05 24.16
N ILE A 117 -14.21 15.86 23.90
CA ILE A 117 -14.21 17.29 24.22
C ILE A 117 -15.31 18.01 23.44
N GLY A 118 -15.47 17.71 22.15
CA GLY A 118 -16.54 18.26 21.31
C GLY A 118 -17.94 17.92 21.83
N ASP A 119 -18.17 16.67 22.21
CA ASP A 119 -19.43 16.20 22.78
C ASP A 119 -19.74 16.88 24.11
N TYR A 120 -18.74 17.07 24.97
CA TYR A 120 -18.87 17.83 26.21
C TYR A 120 -19.24 19.28 25.95
N GLN A 121 -18.54 19.95 25.03
CA GLN A 121 -18.81 21.35 24.67
C GLN A 121 -20.21 21.56 24.08
N LEU A 122 -20.70 20.61 23.26
CA LEU A 122 -22.06 20.68 22.72
C LEU A 122 -23.12 20.59 23.82
N ARG A 123 -22.88 19.78 24.86
CA ARG A 123 -23.77 19.68 26.03
C ARG A 123 -23.72 20.94 26.88
N GLU A 124 -22.53 21.45 27.19
CA GLU A 124 -22.42 22.68 27.98
C GLU A 124 -22.93 23.93 27.25
N GLN A 125 -22.71 24.06 25.94
CA GLN A 125 -23.28 25.19 25.18
C GLN A 125 -24.81 25.17 25.13
N ALA A 126 -25.43 23.99 25.21
CA ALA A 126 -26.89 23.85 25.32
C ALA A 126 -27.40 24.27 26.71
N GLU A 127 -26.58 24.13 27.75
CA GLU A 127 -26.94 24.46 29.13
C GLU A 127 -26.52 25.89 29.55
N ASN A 128 -25.38 26.39 29.07
CA ASN A 128 -24.78 27.70 29.39
C ASN A 128 -24.04 28.32 28.17
N PRO A 129 -24.70 29.19 27.37
CA PRO A 129 -24.16 29.72 26.11
C PRO A 129 -22.95 30.68 26.22
N SER A 130 -22.57 31.08 27.44
CA SER A 130 -21.58 32.13 27.69
C SER A 130 -20.14 31.62 27.88
N GLU A 131 -19.92 30.31 27.93
CA GLU A 131 -18.63 29.72 28.30
C GLU A 131 -17.71 29.51 27.09
N LYS A 132 -16.75 30.43 26.89
CA LYS A 132 -15.69 30.34 25.88
C LYS A 132 -14.52 29.50 26.40
N VAL A 133 -14.70 28.19 26.55
CA VAL A 133 -13.61 27.31 26.96
C VAL A 133 -13.06 26.52 25.76
N GLU A 134 -11.72 26.53 25.66
CA GLU A 134 -10.84 25.59 24.95
C GLU A 134 -10.67 25.60 23.42
N LYS A 135 -10.99 26.70 22.73
CA LYS A 135 -10.57 26.87 21.32
C LYS A 135 -9.06 26.66 21.09
N LYS A 136 -8.22 27.03 22.07
CA LYS A 136 -6.76 26.89 21.99
C LYS A 136 -6.31 25.43 22.12
N ILE A 137 -6.95 24.62 22.97
CA ILE A 137 -6.62 23.20 23.14
C ILE A 137 -7.03 22.41 21.89
N ILE A 138 -8.23 22.65 21.38
CA ILE A 138 -8.71 22.03 20.14
C ILE A 138 -7.82 22.42 18.96
N SER A 139 -7.44 23.69 18.84
CA SER A 139 -6.55 24.16 17.78
C SER A 139 -5.19 23.49 17.84
N LYS A 140 -4.60 23.37 19.04
CA LYS A 140 -3.30 22.72 19.23
C LYS A 140 -3.36 21.22 18.89
N ALA A 141 -4.37 20.50 19.39
CA ALA A 141 -4.55 19.09 19.10
C ALA A 141 -4.76 18.83 17.60
N LYS A 142 -5.48 19.70 16.89
CA LYS A 142 -5.61 19.60 15.42
C LYS A 142 -4.29 19.80 14.68
N GLU A 143 -3.45 20.73 15.16
CA GLU A 143 -2.12 20.98 14.61
C GLU A 143 -1.20 19.78 14.85
N ASP A 144 -1.20 19.23 16.07
CA ASP A 144 -0.46 18.03 16.46
C ASP A 144 -0.86 16.81 15.60
N ILE A 145 -2.15 16.54 15.44
CA ILE A 145 -2.64 15.45 14.56
C ILE A 145 -2.22 15.71 13.10
N THR A 146 -2.29 16.95 12.63
CA THR A 146 -1.90 17.29 11.25
C THR A 146 -0.41 17.00 11.00
N ASP A 147 0.45 17.35 11.95
CA ASP A 147 1.88 17.09 11.85
C ASP A 147 2.20 15.60 11.95
N LYS A 148 1.49 14.85 12.81
CA LYS A 148 1.57 13.38 12.85
C LYS A 148 1.14 12.74 11.54
N MET A 149 0.06 13.22 10.91
CA MET A 149 -0.37 12.73 9.60
C MET A 149 0.66 12.99 8.50
N LYS A 150 1.37 14.14 8.54
CA LYS A 150 2.51 14.38 7.63
C LYS A 150 3.65 13.40 7.90
N ASN A 151 3.99 13.15 9.17
CA ASN A 151 5.01 12.19 9.54
C ASN A 151 4.66 10.77 9.08
N ILE A 152 3.42 10.32 9.30
CA ILE A 152 2.90 9.04 8.80
C ILE A 152 3.08 8.96 7.28
N HIS A 153 2.75 10.01 6.53
CA HIS A 153 2.95 10.03 5.09
C HIS A 153 4.44 9.85 4.69
N THR A 154 5.36 10.53 5.38
CA THR A 154 6.81 10.34 5.16
C THR A 154 7.24 8.91 5.46
N LEU A 155 6.78 8.34 6.58
CA LEU A 155 7.10 6.95 6.93
C LEU A 155 6.59 5.95 5.87
N PHE A 156 5.41 6.18 5.28
CA PHE A 156 4.92 5.37 4.16
C PHE A 156 5.82 5.46 2.93
N GLN A 157 6.34 6.64 2.59
CA GLN A 157 7.26 6.80 1.46
C GLN A 157 8.58 6.05 1.69
N GLU A 158 9.12 6.11 2.91
CA GLU A 158 10.32 5.39 3.30
C GLU A 158 10.09 3.87 3.30
N ALA A 159 8.96 3.43 3.85
CA ALA A 159 8.54 2.03 3.81
C ALA A 159 8.31 1.52 2.39
N GLU A 160 7.66 2.29 1.50
CA GLU A 160 7.47 1.90 0.10
C GLU A 160 8.81 1.70 -0.60
N THR A 161 9.77 2.59 -0.34
CA THR A 161 11.12 2.50 -0.91
C THR A 161 11.79 1.18 -0.53
N GLU A 162 11.68 0.76 0.74
CA GLU A 162 12.20 -0.53 1.20
C GLU A 162 11.40 -1.72 0.65
N LEU A 163 10.07 -1.61 0.58
CA LEU A 163 9.19 -2.63 0.01
C LEU A 163 9.52 -2.91 -1.46
N ILE A 164 9.79 -1.87 -2.25
CA ILE A 164 10.18 -2.00 -3.65
C ILE A 164 11.49 -2.76 -3.78
N LYS A 165 12.47 -2.52 -2.90
CA LYS A 165 13.74 -3.28 -2.89
C LYS A 165 13.49 -4.76 -2.63
N LEU A 166 12.61 -5.06 -1.68
CA LEU A 166 12.21 -6.44 -1.37
C LEU A 166 11.45 -7.09 -2.55
N LEU A 167 10.49 -6.38 -3.15
CA LEU A 167 9.75 -6.84 -4.33
C LEU A 167 10.66 -7.12 -5.53
N LYS A 168 11.71 -6.31 -5.74
CA LYS A 168 12.75 -6.57 -6.75
C LYS A 168 13.47 -7.90 -6.51
N GLN A 169 13.75 -8.24 -5.26
CA GLN A 169 14.39 -9.51 -4.91
C GLN A 169 13.43 -10.69 -5.10
N GLN A 170 12.13 -10.48 -4.89
CA GLN A 170 11.08 -11.50 -5.01
C GLN A 170 10.35 -11.50 -6.36
N ASN A 171 10.86 -10.79 -7.37
CA ASN A 171 10.16 -10.55 -8.64
C ASN A 171 10.01 -11.80 -9.53
N ARG A 172 10.41 -12.97 -9.04
CA ARG A 172 10.21 -14.29 -9.68
C ARG A 172 9.60 -15.33 -8.74
N THR A 173 9.36 -14.97 -7.49
CA THR A 173 8.73 -15.86 -6.49
C THR A 173 7.28 -16.07 -6.90
N LYS A 174 6.93 -17.31 -7.27
CA LYS A 174 5.67 -17.64 -7.95
C LYS A 174 4.43 -17.14 -7.22
N CYS A 175 4.36 -17.35 -5.90
CA CYS A 175 3.23 -16.90 -5.08
C CYS A 175 3.11 -15.38 -5.14
N VAL A 176 4.20 -14.65 -4.83
CA VAL A 176 4.22 -13.17 -4.83
C VAL A 176 3.77 -12.57 -6.18
N ILE A 177 4.37 -12.99 -7.29
CA ILE A 177 4.06 -12.38 -8.61
C ILE A 177 2.64 -12.71 -9.08
N ARG A 178 2.11 -13.89 -8.74
CA ARG A 178 0.75 -14.30 -9.10
C ARG A 178 -0.27 -13.60 -8.23
N SER A 179 -0.09 -13.56 -6.92
CA SER A 179 -0.98 -12.87 -6.00
C SER A 179 -1.06 -11.38 -6.32
N LEU A 180 0.07 -10.75 -6.66
CA LEU A 180 0.10 -9.36 -7.11
C LEU A 180 -0.68 -9.14 -8.40
N TYR A 181 -0.60 -10.05 -9.37
CA TYR A 181 -1.38 -9.94 -10.61
C TYR A 181 -2.87 -10.19 -10.40
N LEU A 182 -3.23 -11.19 -9.59
CA LEU A 182 -4.61 -11.60 -9.35
C LEU A 182 -5.37 -10.59 -8.49
N SER A 183 -4.73 -10.01 -7.48
CA SER A 183 -5.36 -9.13 -6.49
C SER A 183 -5.20 -7.65 -6.82
N ALA A 184 -4.70 -7.31 -8.02
CA ALA A 184 -4.36 -5.94 -8.39
C ALA A 184 -5.57 -5.00 -8.33
N GLN A 185 -6.74 -5.48 -8.73
CA GLN A 185 -7.95 -4.66 -8.77
C GLN A 185 -8.43 -4.34 -7.35
N GLU A 186 -8.35 -5.31 -6.45
CA GLU A 186 -8.73 -5.17 -5.04
C GLU A 186 -7.76 -4.28 -4.28
N VAL A 187 -6.46 -4.44 -4.53
CA VAL A 187 -5.39 -3.70 -3.81
C VAL A 187 -5.27 -2.27 -4.31
N PHE A 188 -5.27 -2.04 -5.63
CA PHE A 188 -5.02 -0.71 -6.21
C PHE A 188 -6.30 0.02 -6.64
N GLY A 189 -7.45 -0.65 -6.67
CA GLY A 189 -8.71 -0.11 -7.19
C GLY A 189 -8.78 -0.01 -8.72
N ASP A 190 -7.65 -0.16 -9.42
CA ASP A 190 -7.58 -0.18 -10.87
C ASP A 190 -6.38 -0.98 -11.41
N LYS A 191 -6.35 -1.15 -12.74
CA LYS A 191 -5.27 -1.86 -13.45
C LYS A 191 -3.99 -1.03 -13.63
N LYS A 192 -4.04 0.29 -13.44
CA LYS A 192 -2.90 1.19 -13.63
C LYS A 192 -1.94 1.14 -12.44
N GLY A 193 -2.43 0.93 -11.22
CA GLY A 193 -1.60 0.78 -10.03
C GLY A 193 -0.57 -0.34 -10.17
N LEU A 194 -1.00 -1.51 -10.65
CA LEU A 194 -0.10 -2.63 -10.96
C LEU A 194 0.96 -2.26 -11.98
N GLU A 195 0.60 -1.52 -13.03
CA GLU A 195 1.54 -1.11 -14.08
C GLU A 195 2.59 -0.13 -13.56
N ILE A 196 2.19 0.80 -12.70
CA ILE A 196 3.10 1.73 -12.00
C ILE A 196 4.07 0.93 -11.14
N LEU A 197 3.56 -0.03 -10.35
CA LEU A 197 4.40 -0.86 -9.51
C LEU A 197 5.38 -1.72 -10.33
N TYR A 198 4.94 -2.31 -11.44
CA TYR A 198 5.83 -3.05 -12.34
C TYR A 198 6.95 -2.19 -12.90
N LYS A 199 6.72 -0.90 -13.20
CA LYS A 199 7.80 0.04 -13.59
C LYS A 199 8.82 0.28 -12.49
N LYS A 200 8.42 0.17 -11.22
CA LYS A 200 9.33 0.27 -10.07
C LYS A 200 10.11 -1.03 -9.86
N ILE A 201 9.52 -2.20 -10.15
CA ILE A 201 10.10 -3.54 -9.88
C ILE A 201 11.00 -4.05 -11.02
N TYR A 202 10.60 -3.87 -12.27
CA TYR A 202 11.25 -4.50 -13.43
C TYR A 202 11.95 -3.47 -14.31
N ASP A 203 13.09 -3.85 -14.88
CA ASP A 203 13.91 -2.98 -15.73
C ASP A 203 13.14 -2.56 -16.99
N TYR A 204 12.34 -3.48 -17.56
CA TYR A 204 11.47 -3.20 -18.71
C TYR A 204 10.00 -2.97 -18.32
N GLY A 205 9.78 -2.62 -17.06
CA GLY A 205 8.51 -2.23 -16.48
C GLY A 205 7.38 -3.22 -16.71
N SER A 206 6.20 -2.71 -17.09
CA SER A 206 4.97 -3.52 -17.15
C SER A 206 5.03 -4.66 -18.16
N PHE A 207 5.80 -4.53 -19.25
CA PHE A 207 6.00 -5.62 -20.21
C PHE A 207 6.66 -6.83 -19.53
N GLU A 208 7.76 -6.60 -18.82
CA GLU A 208 8.48 -7.66 -18.13
C GLU A 208 7.67 -8.26 -16.98
N GLY A 209 6.93 -7.43 -16.23
CA GLY A 209 6.05 -7.91 -15.17
C GLY A 209 4.96 -8.86 -15.68
N TYR A 210 4.23 -8.45 -16.73
CA TYR A 210 3.20 -9.31 -17.33
C TYR A 210 3.78 -10.57 -17.98
N LEU A 211 4.93 -10.49 -18.64
CA LEU A 211 5.60 -11.67 -19.20
C LEU A 211 6.01 -12.65 -18.08
N THR A 212 6.57 -12.13 -16.99
CA THR A 212 7.04 -12.95 -15.87
C THR A 212 5.89 -13.70 -15.21
N VAL A 213 4.73 -13.06 -15.01
CA VAL A 213 3.56 -13.75 -14.46
C VAL A 213 2.93 -14.72 -15.47
N ALA A 214 2.91 -14.39 -16.77
CA ALA A 214 2.42 -15.27 -17.81
C ALA A 214 3.21 -16.58 -17.89
N GLU A 215 4.54 -16.49 -17.90
CA GLU A 215 5.43 -17.65 -17.84
C GLU A 215 5.21 -18.49 -16.57
N SER A 216 4.97 -17.81 -15.44
CA SER A 216 4.67 -18.46 -14.18
C SER A 216 3.39 -19.29 -14.30
N PHE A 217 2.28 -18.72 -14.76
CA PHE A 217 1.03 -19.46 -14.95
C PHE A 217 1.15 -20.59 -15.97
N TYR A 218 1.81 -20.35 -17.09
CA TYR A 218 2.01 -21.33 -18.15
C TYR A 218 2.74 -22.57 -17.64
N LYS A 219 3.85 -22.39 -16.90
CA LYS A 219 4.62 -23.50 -16.31
C LYS A 219 3.85 -24.32 -15.27
N SER A 220 2.75 -23.80 -14.74
CA SER A 220 1.87 -24.53 -13.83
C SER A 220 0.57 -25.01 -14.49
N GLY A 221 0.45 -24.92 -15.81
CA GLY A 221 -0.73 -25.40 -16.55
C GLY A 221 -1.96 -24.49 -16.49
N HIS A 222 -1.85 -23.29 -15.93
CA HIS A 222 -2.96 -22.32 -15.88
C HIS A 222 -3.02 -21.52 -17.19
N TYR A 223 -3.31 -22.20 -18.31
CA TYR A 223 -3.16 -21.64 -19.66
C TYR A 223 -4.06 -20.44 -19.94
N GLU A 224 -5.28 -20.41 -19.41
CA GLU A 224 -6.20 -19.26 -19.56
C GLU A 224 -5.60 -17.98 -18.95
N LYS A 225 -5.16 -18.06 -17.68
CA LYS A 225 -4.50 -16.95 -16.99
C LYS A 225 -3.18 -16.57 -17.65
N ALA A 226 -2.44 -17.55 -18.16
CA ALA A 226 -1.24 -17.27 -18.95
C ALA A 226 -1.57 -16.48 -20.22
N GLY A 227 -2.62 -16.85 -20.95
CA GLY A 227 -3.07 -16.17 -22.17
C GLY A 227 -3.51 -14.72 -21.91
N GLU A 228 -4.26 -14.48 -20.83
CA GLU A 228 -4.61 -13.13 -20.39
C GLU A 228 -3.36 -12.26 -20.13
N ALA A 229 -2.39 -12.81 -19.37
CA ALA A 229 -1.17 -12.11 -19.02
C ALA A 229 -0.24 -11.89 -20.24
N PHE A 230 -0.13 -12.87 -21.15
CA PHE A 230 0.61 -12.70 -22.41
C PHE A 230 -0.01 -11.62 -23.29
N SER A 231 -1.33 -11.53 -23.35
CA SER A 231 -2.05 -10.50 -24.11
C SER A 231 -1.74 -9.10 -23.58
N LYS A 232 -1.74 -8.93 -22.24
CA LYS A 232 -1.31 -7.67 -21.59
C LYS A 232 0.16 -7.38 -21.87
N ALA A 233 1.04 -8.39 -21.79
CA ALA A 233 2.46 -8.23 -22.11
C ALA A 233 2.66 -7.74 -23.56
N LYS A 234 1.89 -8.26 -24.53
CA LYS A 234 1.90 -7.82 -25.94
C LYS A 234 1.62 -6.33 -26.06
N GLU A 235 0.52 -5.88 -25.47
CA GLU A 235 0.08 -4.48 -25.52
C GLU A 235 1.15 -3.54 -24.96
N LYS A 236 1.78 -3.92 -23.83
CA LYS A 236 2.84 -3.10 -23.23
C LYS A 236 4.12 -3.12 -24.04
N LYS A 237 4.48 -4.26 -24.64
CA LYS A 237 5.62 -4.37 -25.54
C LYS A 237 5.50 -3.43 -26.73
N GLU A 238 4.32 -3.35 -27.35
CA GLU A 238 4.07 -2.49 -28.50
C GLU A 238 4.24 -1.00 -28.15
N LYS A 239 3.82 -0.61 -26.95
CA LYS A 239 3.90 0.77 -26.44
C LYS A 239 5.28 1.20 -25.91
N LEU A 240 6.26 0.30 -25.81
CA LEU A 240 7.62 0.66 -25.37
C LEU A 240 8.34 1.55 -26.39
N ASP A 241 9.17 2.45 -25.87
CA ASP A 241 10.03 3.35 -26.66
C ASP A 241 10.91 2.54 -27.64
N PRO A 242 10.95 2.89 -28.94
CA PRO A 242 11.84 2.26 -29.91
C PRO A 242 13.31 2.18 -29.48
N LYS A 243 13.81 3.16 -28.71
CA LYS A 243 15.18 3.14 -28.18
C LYS A 243 15.40 1.96 -27.24
N ILE A 244 14.48 1.74 -26.29
CA ILE A 244 14.53 0.60 -25.36
C ILE A 244 14.48 -0.73 -26.12
N LYS A 245 13.69 -0.79 -27.22
CA LYS A 245 13.58 -2.00 -28.05
C LYS A 245 14.90 -2.38 -28.74
N SER A 246 15.84 -1.44 -28.90
CA SER A 246 17.16 -1.73 -29.51
C SER A 246 18.18 -2.32 -28.53
N GLU A 247 17.89 -2.34 -27.23
CA GLU A 247 18.80 -2.87 -26.22
C GLU A 247 18.95 -4.40 -26.31
N GLU A 248 20.17 -4.91 -26.17
CA GLU A 248 20.45 -6.36 -26.21
C GLU A 248 19.67 -7.14 -25.12
N LYS A 249 19.60 -6.58 -23.92
CA LYS A 249 18.86 -7.16 -22.79
C LYS A 249 17.35 -7.22 -23.08
N PHE A 250 16.80 -6.22 -23.77
CA PHE A 250 15.40 -6.25 -24.24
C PHE A 250 15.19 -7.37 -25.27
N GLN A 251 16.13 -7.57 -26.20
CA GLN A 251 16.00 -8.65 -27.20
C GLN A 251 15.92 -10.03 -26.55
N LYS A 252 16.72 -10.29 -25.50
CA LYS A 252 16.62 -11.54 -24.71
C LYS A 252 15.23 -11.71 -24.09
N LEU A 253 14.62 -10.63 -23.59
CA LEU A 253 13.27 -10.64 -23.04
C LEU A 253 12.20 -10.85 -24.15
N ALA A 254 12.38 -10.22 -25.30
CA ALA A 254 11.49 -10.39 -26.45
C ALA A 254 11.55 -11.81 -27.03
N ASP A 255 12.72 -12.45 -27.02
CA ASP A 255 12.89 -13.84 -27.43
C ASP A 255 12.23 -14.81 -26.47
N ARG A 256 12.28 -14.55 -25.15
CA ARG A 256 11.49 -15.29 -24.17
C ARG A 256 10.01 -15.23 -24.49
N TYR A 257 9.47 -14.03 -24.73
CA TYR A 257 8.07 -13.84 -25.12
C TYR A 257 7.70 -14.63 -26.39
N ARG A 258 8.55 -14.62 -27.43
CA ARG A 258 8.31 -15.34 -28.69
C ARG A 258 8.20 -16.87 -28.52
N LYS A 259 8.83 -17.45 -27.49
CA LYS A 259 8.80 -18.91 -27.24
C LYS A 259 7.42 -19.42 -26.83
N PHE A 260 6.55 -18.57 -26.29
CA PHE A 260 5.27 -18.98 -25.69
C PHE A 260 4.03 -18.62 -26.54
N ILE A 261 4.23 -18.01 -27.70
CA ILE A 261 3.13 -17.55 -28.59
C ILE A 261 3.15 -18.28 -29.94
N LYS A 262 4.02 -19.28 -30.07
CA LYS A 262 3.93 -20.29 -31.13
C LYS A 262 3.01 -21.40 -30.68
#